data_AF-A0A510L7Y2-F1
#
_entry.id   AF-A0A510L7Y2-F1
#
_cell.length_a   1.000
_cell.length_b   1.000
_cell.length_c   1.000
_cell.angle_alpha   90.00
_cell.angle_beta   90.00
_cell.angle_gamma   90.00
#
_symmetry.space_group_name_H-M   'P 1'
#
loop_
_entity.id
_entity.type
_entity.pdbx_description
1 polymer ?
#
loop_
_entity_poly.entity_id
_entity_poly.type
_entity_poly.pdbx_seq_one_letter_code
_entity_poly.pdbx_strand_id
1 'polypeptide(L)'
;MDLIKVSVENVNGVLVTTSNRVAEELGVNHRDLLGKIDGYIKKFGGAELSADFYIASEYVHPQNKQTYRNYLITEKGIAQLIGGYSAAVPKAFELNVAYINKFEEMKEALREQKTLSIPEQLLINAQYLVEVEKRINSVEENVEEFKKDISRLENNQRREVTSNHLTVIAYANIKGIKPKSYHAPSIGKKATKICRERNLRTGTVVDSKYGLINTYPMEVLDEIFF
;
A
#
# COMPACT_ATOMS: atom_id res chain seq x y z
N MET A 1 0.82 25.39 -42.91
CA MET A 1 -0.48 25.49 -42.22
C MET A 1 -0.16 25.45 -40.74
N ASP A 2 -0.46 26.53 -40.02
CA ASP A 2 -0.36 26.50 -38.56
C ASP A 2 -1.40 25.51 -38.04
N LEU A 3 -0.95 24.41 -37.43
CA LEU A 3 -1.85 23.45 -36.81
C LEU A 3 -2.58 24.13 -35.66
N ILE A 4 -3.91 24.24 -35.76
CA ILE A 4 -4.75 24.69 -34.66
C ILE A 4 -4.55 23.71 -33.50
N LYS A 5 -3.97 24.19 -32.40
CA LYS A 5 -3.76 23.39 -31.19
C LYS A 5 -5.04 23.43 -30.35
N VAL A 6 -5.65 22.26 -30.18
CA VAL A 6 -6.82 22.05 -29.32
C VAL A 6 -6.47 21.16 -28.13
N SER A 7 -7.21 21.31 -27.04
CA SER A 7 -6.98 20.52 -25.82
C SER A 7 -8.19 19.64 -25.50
N VAL A 8 -7.93 18.37 -25.24
CA VAL A 8 -8.92 17.39 -24.75
C VAL A 8 -8.37 16.78 -23.47
N GLU A 9 -9.22 16.64 -22.46
CA GLU A 9 -8.89 16.11 -21.14
C GLU A 9 -9.83 14.97 -20.76
N ASN A 10 -9.35 14.05 -19.92
CA ASN A 10 -10.16 12.95 -19.40
C ASN A 10 -10.73 13.34 -18.03
N VAL A 11 -12.05 13.52 -17.95
CA VAL A 11 -12.76 13.80 -16.71
C VAL A 11 -13.64 12.60 -16.38
N ASN A 12 -13.31 11.90 -15.30
CA ASN A 12 -14.05 10.71 -14.82
C ASN A 12 -14.27 9.62 -15.89
N GLY A 13 -13.30 9.41 -16.78
CA GLY A 13 -13.39 8.42 -17.86
C GLY A 13 -14.04 8.92 -19.15
N VAL A 14 -14.47 10.18 -19.20
CA VAL A 14 -15.06 10.82 -20.39
C VAL A 14 -14.07 11.84 -20.94
N LEU A 15 -13.72 11.69 -22.22
CA LEU A 15 -12.91 12.68 -22.94
C LEU A 15 -13.78 13.91 -23.27
N VAL A 16 -13.29 15.08 -22.88
CA VAL A 16 -14.01 16.35 -23.01
C VAL A 16 -13.05 17.51 -23.32
N THR A 17 -13.59 18.60 -23.86
CA THR A 17 -12.98 19.94 -23.82
C THR A 17 -13.89 20.90 -23.05
N THR A 18 -13.52 22.16 -22.90
CA THR A 18 -14.30 23.17 -22.17
C THR A 18 -14.85 24.24 -23.10
N SER A 19 -16.07 24.71 -22.83
CA SER A 19 -16.75 25.68 -23.68
C SER A 19 -16.01 27.03 -23.80
N ASN A 20 -15.24 27.43 -22.79
CA ASN A 20 -14.41 28.64 -22.86
C ASN A 20 -13.22 28.47 -23.83
N ARG A 21 -12.55 27.30 -23.84
CA ARG A 21 -11.48 27.01 -24.81
C ARG A 21 -12.03 27.01 -26.24
N VAL A 22 -13.16 26.33 -26.46
CA VAL A 22 -13.81 26.28 -27.77
C VAL A 22 -14.21 27.68 -28.25
N ALA A 23 -14.70 28.55 -27.36
CA ALA A 23 -15.05 29.92 -27.72
C ALA A 23 -13.82 30.73 -28.14
N GLU A 24 -12.72 30.61 -27.39
CA GLU A 24 -11.43 31.25 -27.71
C GLU A 24 -10.87 30.78 -29.05
N GLU A 25 -10.87 29.46 -29.28
CA GLU A 25 -10.36 28.85 -30.51
C GLU A 25 -11.21 29.18 -31.75
N LEU A 26 -12.53 29.31 -31.59
CA LEU A 26 -13.44 29.80 -32.63
C LEU A 26 -13.35 31.31 -32.85
N GLY A 27 -12.79 32.07 -31.91
CA GLY A 27 -12.78 33.53 -31.93
C GLY A 27 -14.17 34.14 -31.72
N VAL A 28 -15.04 33.50 -30.94
CA VAL A 28 -16.40 33.96 -30.62
C VAL A 28 -16.53 34.32 -29.15
N ASN A 29 -17.51 35.15 -28.80
CA ASN A 29 -17.76 35.46 -27.40
C ASN A 29 -18.27 34.21 -26.66
N HIS A 30 -17.66 33.88 -25.52
CA HIS A 30 -18.05 32.72 -24.71
C HIS A 30 -19.53 32.78 -24.29
N ARG A 31 -20.06 33.97 -24.01
CA ARG A 31 -21.47 34.18 -23.67
C ARG A 31 -22.42 33.73 -24.79
N ASP A 32 -22.08 34.05 -26.03
CA ASP A 32 -22.89 33.69 -27.20
C ASP A 32 -22.85 32.19 -27.45
N LEU A 33 -21.67 31.59 -27.26
CA LEU A 33 -21.48 30.14 -27.36
C LEU A 33 -22.29 29.38 -26.29
N LEU A 34 -22.28 29.87 -25.03
CA LEU A 34 -23.15 29.33 -23.97
C LEU A 34 -24.64 29.41 -24.36
N GLY A 35 -25.07 30.53 -24.95
CA GLY A 35 -26.43 30.68 -25.46
C GLY A 35 -26.80 29.69 -26.55
N LYS A 36 -25.86 29.36 -27.46
CA LYS A 36 -26.06 28.30 -28.46
C LYS A 36 -26.16 26.92 -27.82
N ILE A 37 -25.28 26.60 -26.87
CA ILE A 37 -25.33 25.34 -26.11
C ILE A 37 -26.70 25.20 -25.42
N ASP A 38 -27.18 26.25 -24.75
CA ASP A 38 -28.51 26.27 -24.13
C ASP A 38 -29.63 26.02 -25.14
N GLY A 39 -29.50 26.57 -26.35
CA GLY A 39 -30.41 26.30 -27.47
C GLY A 39 -30.40 24.83 -27.89
N TYR A 40 -29.24 24.19 -27.96
CA TYR A 40 -29.14 22.76 -28.28
C TYR A 40 -29.69 21.87 -27.15
N ILE A 41 -29.35 22.16 -25.90
CA ILE A 41 -29.88 21.46 -24.72
C ILE A 41 -31.42 21.47 -24.72
N LYS A 42 -32.04 22.62 -25.05
CA LYS A 42 -33.50 22.72 -25.20
C LYS A 42 -34.04 21.84 -26.33
N LYS A 43 -33.35 21.78 -27.47
CA LYS A 43 -33.74 20.91 -28.60
C LYS A 43 -33.65 19.42 -28.27
N PHE A 44 -32.73 19.03 -27.38
CA PHE A 44 -32.63 17.66 -26.87
C PHE A 44 -33.70 17.31 -25.82
N GLY A 45 -34.49 18.29 -25.36
CA GLY A 45 -35.52 18.07 -24.33
C GLY A 45 -35.02 18.24 -22.90
N GLY A 46 -33.79 18.75 -22.68
CA GLY A 46 -33.27 19.07 -21.36
C GLY A 46 -31.82 18.63 -21.12
N ALA A 47 -31.30 18.95 -19.93
CA ALA A 47 -29.92 18.66 -19.54
C ALA A 47 -29.63 17.15 -19.46
N GLU A 48 -30.58 16.36 -18.96
CA GLU A 48 -30.42 14.90 -18.82
C GLU A 48 -30.24 14.21 -20.18
N LEU A 49 -31.05 14.59 -21.17
CA LEU A 49 -31.01 14.02 -22.52
C LEU A 49 -29.85 14.56 -23.38
N SER A 50 -29.15 15.59 -22.91
CA SER A 50 -28.00 16.19 -23.61
C SER A 50 -26.67 15.93 -22.92
N ALA A 51 -26.64 15.16 -21.83
CA ALA A 51 -25.43 14.84 -21.07
C ALA A 51 -24.34 14.14 -21.91
N ASP A 52 -24.75 13.41 -22.94
CA ASP A 52 -23.86 12.80 -23.95
C ASP A 52 -23.07 13.83 -24.78
N PHE A 53 -23.51 15.10 -24.79
CA PHE A 53 -22.96 16.20 -25.59
C PHE A 53 -22.36 17.28 -24.69
N TYR A 54 -23.10 17.72 -23.68
CA TYR A 54 -22.78 18.85 -22.82
C TYR A 54 -23.00 18.50 -21.36
N ILE A 55 -21.96 18.62 -20.56
CA ILE A 55 -22.00 18.38 -19.10
C ILE A 55 -21.76 19.72 -18.42
N ALA A 56 -22.68 20.12 -17.53
CA ALA A 56 -22.56 21.40 -16.82
C ALA A 56 -21.26 21.44 -16.01
N SER A 57 -20.53 22.53 -16.10
CA SER A 57 -19.31 22.75 -15.32
C SER A 57 -19.10 24.23 -15.01
N GLU A 58 -18.06 24.53 -14.25
CA GLU A 58 -17.68 25.87 -13.90
C GLU A 58 -16.16 26.02 -14.01
N TYR A 59 -15.68 27.25 -14.17
CA TYR A 59 -14.24 27.53 -14.10
C TYR A 59 -13.99 28.80 -13.30
N VAL A 60 -12.84 28.84 -12.63
CA VAL A 60 -12.37 30.03 -11.92
C VAL A 60 -11.52 30.85 -12.89
N HIS A 61 -11.96 32.08 -13.18
CA HIS A 61 -11.23 32.93 -14.11
C HIS A 61 -9.92 33.41 -13.46
N PRO A 62 -8.76 33.30 -14.15
CA PRO A 62 -7.46 33.48 -13.53
C PRO A 62 -7.21 34.90 -13.03
N GLN A 63 -7.82 35.90 -13.68
CA GLN A 63 -7.60 37.33 -13.41
C GLN A 63 -8.34 37.86 -12.18
N ASN A 64 -9.61 37.51 -12.00
CA ASN A 64 -10.47 38.06 -10.94
C ASN A 64 -10.87 37.01 -9.89
N LYS A 65 -10.44 35.75 -10.05
CA LYS A 65 -10.73 34.62 -9.16
C LYS A 65 -12.22 34.36 -8.95
N GLN A 66 -13.07 34.84 -9.84
CA GLN A 66 -14.51 34.58 -9.81
C GLN A 66 -14.84 33.29 -10.56
N THR A 67 -15.89 32.61 -10.12
CA THR A 67 -16.41 31.41 -10.76
C THR A 67 -17.38 31.79 -11.88
N TYR A 68 -17.17 31.21 -13.05
CA TYR A 68 -18.00 31.41 -14.23
C TYR A 68 -18.56 30.09 -14.74
N ARG A 69 -19.77 30.17 -15.28
CA ARG A 69 -20.45 29.04 -15.93
C ARG A 69 -19.64 28.52 -17.11
N ASN A 70 -19.61 27.20 -17.25
CA ASN A 70 -18.91 26.49 -18.31
C ASN A 70 -19.70 25.22 -18.71
N TYR A 71 -19.20 24.54 -19.74
CA TYR A 71 -19.62 23.19 -20.09
C TYR A 71 -18.39 22.36 -20.43
N LEU A 72 -18.37 21.12 -19.96
CA LEU A 72 -17.54 20.08 -20.57
C LEU A 72 -18.27 19.60 -21.82
N ILE A 73 -17.57 19.61 -22.94
CA ILE A 73 -18.12 19.29 -24.25
C ILE A 73 -17.44 18.01 -24.73
N THR A 74 -18.24 16.98 -25.00
CA THR A 74 -17.74 15.71 -25.52
C THR A 74 -17.41 15.82 -27.01
N GLU A 75 -16.80 14.79 -27.59
CA GLU A 75 -16.59 14.69 -29.04
C GLU A 75 -17.90 14.89 -29.84
N LYS A 76 -19.00 14.25 -29.40
CA LYS A 76 -20.33 14.42 -30.02
C LYS A 76 -20.80 15.88 -29.90
N GLY A 77 -20.58 16.49 -28.73
CA GLY A 77 -20.87 17.90 -28.47
C GLY A 77 -20.11 18.82 -29.42
N ILE A 78 -18.81 18.57 -29.64
CA ILE A 78 -17.98 19.35 -30.54
C ILE A 78 -18.43 19.22 -31.99
N ALA A 79 -18.67 17.99 -32.47
CA ALA A 79 -19.14 17.74 -33.82
C ALA A 79 -20.47 18.48 -34.11
N GLN A 80 -21.40 18.48 -33.14
CA GLN A 80 -22.65 19.24 -33.25
C GLN A 80 -22.41 20.75 -33.20
N LEU A 81 -21.69 21.23 -32.19
CA LEU A 81 -21.53 22.65 -31.90
C LEU A 81 -20.78 23.36 -33.03
N ILE A 82 -19.59 22.87 -33.38
CA ILE A 82 -18.75 23.45 -34.43
C ILE A 82 -19.39 23.23 -35.80
N GLY A 83 -20.05 22.08 -36.00
CA GLY A 83 -20.86 21.82 -37.19
C GLY A 83 -21.85 22.95 -37.49
N GLY A 84 -22.47 23.53 -36.46
CA GLY A 84 -23.38 24.68 -36.56
C GLY A 84 -22.72 26.04 -36.88
N TYR A 85 -21.39 26.14 -36.84
CA TYR A 85 -20.62 27.34 -37.22
C TYR A 85 -19.92 27.20 -38.58
N SER A 86 -19.88 26.00 -39.18
CA SER A 86 -19.11 25.68 -40.39
C SER A 86 -19.24 26.67 -41.55
N ALA A 87 -20.42 27.29 -41.72
CA ALA A 87 -20.67 28.27 -42.79
C ALA A 87 -20.44 29.74 -42.38
N ALA A 88 -20.42 30.03 -41.07
CA ALA A 88 -20.39 31.39 -40.53
C ALA A 88 -19.01 31.81 -40.00
N VAL A 89 -18.16 30.83 -39.66
CA VAL A 89 -16.82 31.06 -39.09
C VAL A 89 -15.78 30.35 -39.95
N PRO A 90 -14.88 31.07 -40.65
CA PRO A 90 -13.90 30.47 -41.57
C PRO A 90 -13.03 29.38 -40.95
N LYS A 91 -12.69 29.50 -39.66
CA LYS A 91 -11.84 28.53 -38.93
C LYS A 91 -12.61 27.32 -38.37
N ALA A 92 -13.94 27.30 -38.43
CA ALA A 92 -14.73 26.24 -37.81
C ALA A 92 -14.45 24.86 -38.42
N PHE A 93 -14.25 24.78 -39.73
CA PHE A 93 -13.92 23.51 -40.39
C PHE A 93 -12.58 22.94 -39.88
N GLU A 94 -11.52 23.76 -39.92
CA GLU A 94 -10.19 23.36 -39.45
C GLU A 94 -10.18 22.98 -37.97
N LEU A 95 -10.92 23.73 -37.15
CA LEU A 95 -11.05 23.45 -35.72
C LEU A 95 -11.79 22.13 -35.47
N ASN A 96 -12.83 21.82 -36.25
CA ASN A 96 -13.53 20.54 -36.13
C ASN A 96 -12.60 19.37 -36.46
N VAL A 97 -11.81 19.49 -37.54
CA VAL A 97 -10.80 18.48 -37.91
C VAL A 97 -9.76 18.32 -36.80
N ALA A 98 -9.28 19.42 -36.20
CA ALA A 98 -8.33 19.38 -35.10
C ALA A 98 -8.88 18.64 -33.88
N TYR A 99 -10.13 18.90 -33.51
CA TYR A 99 -10.79 18.19 -32.42
C TYR A 99 -11.00 16.70 -32.71
N ILE A 100 -11.48 16.34 -33.91
CA ILE A 100 -11.64 14.93 -34.30
C ILE A 100 -10.32 14.18 -34.13
N ASN A 101 -9.23 14.73 -34.67
CA ASN A 101 -7.92 14.11 -34.56
C ASN A 101 -7.47 14.01 -33.10
N LYS A 102 -7.72 15.05 -32.28
CA LYS A 102 -7.29 15.05 -30.88
C LYS A 102 -8.08 14.06 -30.02
N PHE A 103 -9.39 13.94 -30.24
CA PHE A 103 -10.21 12.93 -29.57
C PHE A 103 -9.77 11.52 -29.94
N GLU A 104 -9.47 11.28 -31.22
CA GLU A 104 -8.98 9.97 -31.68
C GLU A 104 -7.60 9.64 -31.10
N GLU A 105 -6.65 10.59 -31.14
CA GLU A 105 -5.33 10.45 -30.50
C GLU A 105 -5.46 10.08 -29.01
N MET A 106 -6.36 10.76 -28.29
CA MET A 106 -6.60 10.49 -26.87
C MET A 106 -7.28 9.13 -26.62
N LYS A 107 -8.19 8.70 -27.50
CA LYS A 107 -8.80 7.36 -27.41
C LYS A 107 -7.80 6.25 -27.68
N GLU A 108 -6.96 6.41 -28.70
CA GLU A 108 -5.89 5.45 -29.02
C GLU A 108 -4.87 5.39 -27.89
N ALA A 109 -4.44 6.53 -27.35
CA ALA A 109 -3.58 6.57 -26.17
C ALA A 109 -4.20 5.81 -24.99
N LEU A 110 -5.52 5.98 -24.75
CA LEU A 110 -6.23 5.23 -23.70
C LEU A 110 -6.41 3.74 -24.03
N ARG A 111 -6.48 3.34 -25.31
CA ARG A 111 -6.51 1.94 -25.74
C ARG A 111 -5.15 1.28 -25.57
N GLU A 112 -4.07 1.94 -25.99
CA GLU A 112 -2.69 1.48 -25.79
C GLU A 112 -2.32 1.39 -24.30
N GLN A 113 -2.92 2.24 -23.46
CA GLN A 113 -2.74 2.18 -22.01
C GLN A 113 -3.58 1.08 -21.33
N LYS A 114 -4.49 0.39 -22.04
CA LYS A 114 -5.41 -0.59 -21.45
C LYS A 114 -5.28 -1.98 -22.09
N THR A 115 -4.85 -2.91 -21.22
CA THR A 115 -4.82 -4.37 -21.32
C THR A 115 -3.60 -4.95 -22.03
N LEU A 116 -2.62 -5.36 -21.21
CA LEU A 116 -1.73 -6.48 -21.56
C LEU A 116 -2.59 -7.60 -22.16
N SER A 117 -2.19 -8.11 -23.32
CA SER A 117 -2.80 -9.27 -23.95
C SER A 117 -2.84 -10.45 -22.96
N ILE A 118 -3.79 -11.37 -23.08
CA ILE A 118 -3.89 -12.56 -22.19
C ILE A 118 -2.54 -13.31 -22.12
N PRO A 119 -1.84 -13.58 -23.24
CA PRO A 119 -0.46 -14.07 -23.23
C PRO A 119 0.54 -13.24 -22.43
N GLU A 120 0.48 -11.91 -22.50
CA GLU A 120 1.41 -11.02 -21.79
C GLU A 120 1.14 -11.02 -20.29
N GLN A 121 -0.14 -11.03 -19.89
CA GLN A 121 -0.52 -11.21 -18.48
C GLN A 121 -0.06 -12.57 -17.95
N LEU A 122 -0.23 -13.64 -18.74
CA LEU A 122 0.22 -14.97 -18.36
C LEU A 122 1.74 -15.03 -18.22
N LEU A 123 2.49 -14.39 -19.13
CA LEU A 123 3.94 -14.31 -19.07
C LEU A 123 4.43 -13.59 -17.82
N ILE A 124 3.84 -12.44 -17.49
CA ILE A 124 4.19 -11.68 -16.28
C ILE A 124 3.88 -12.49 -15.02
N ASN A 125 2.71 -13.14 -14.96
CA ASN A 125 2.37 -14.00 -13.85
C ASN A 125 3.35 -15.18 -13.72
N ALA A 126 3.74 -15.80 -14.82
CA ALA A 126 4.72 -16.90 -14.81
C ALA A 126 6.10 -16.42 -14.32
N GLN A 127 6.57 -15.25 -14.76
CA GLN A 127 7.82 -14.66 -14.29
C GLN A 127 7.78 -14.37 -12.78
N TYR A 128 6.67 -13.82 -12.30
CA TYR A 128 6.45 -13.58 -10.88
C TYR A 128 6.49 -14.88 -10.07
N LEU A 129 5.83 -15.95 -10.55
CA LEU A 129 5.86 -17.25 -9.89
C LEU A 129 7.28 -17.81 -9.76
N VAL A 130 8.10 -17.71 -10.81
CA VAL A 130 9.51 -18.15 -10.78
C VAL A 130 10.32 -17.33 -9.77
N GLU A 131 10.09 -16.03 -9.68
CA GLU A 131 10.80 -15.19 -8.72
C GLU A 131 10.38 -15.52 -7.27
N VAL A 132 9.08 -15.74 -7.04
CA VAL A 132 8.55 -16.17 -5.74
C VAL A 132 9.16 -17.51 -5.34
N GLU A 133 9.23 -18.48 -6.25
CA GLU A 133 9.85 -19.78 -5.99
C GLU A 133 11.32 -19.65 -5.57
N LYS A 134 12.11 -18.83 -6.28
CA LYS A 134 13.51 -18.55 -5.91
C LYS A 134 13.63 -17.92 -4.52
N ARG A 135 12.75 -16.98 -4.19
CA ARG A 135 12.74 -16.32 -2.86
C ARG A 135 12.34 -17.31 -1.76
N ILE A 136 11.38 -18.20 -2.02
CA ILE A 136 10.98 -19.24 -1.08
C ILE A 136 12.15 -20.18 -0.80
N ASN A 137 12.82 -20.69 -1.84
CA ASN A 137 13.97 -21.59 -1.65
C ASN A 137 15.08 -20.95 -0.81
N SER A 138 15.39 -19.68 -1.05
CA SER A 138 16.37 -18.95 -0.24
C SER A 138 15.93 -18.77 1.23
N VAL A 139 14.64 -18.50 1.47
CA VAL A 139 14.10 -18.41 2.83
C VAL A 139 14.14 -19.77 3.52
N GLU A 140 13.81 -20.86 2.82
CA GLU A 140 13.87 -22.22 3.37
C GLU A 140 15.29 -22.61 3.80
N GLU A 141 16.30 -22.31 2.98
CA GLU A 141 17.71 -22.52 3.33
C GLU A 141 18.10 -21.75 4.59
N ASN A 142 17.75 -20.46 4.67
CA ASN A 142 18.02 -19.62 5.84
C ASN A 142 17.32 -20.13 7.10
N VAL A 143 16.08 -20.61 6.99
CA VAL A 143 15.32 -21.20 8.11
C VAL A 143 16.02 -22.47 8.61
N GLU A 144 16.54 -23.30 7.72
CA GLU A 144 17.23 -24.52 8.12
C GLU A 144 18.58 -24.25 8.79
N GLU A 145 19.29 -23.20 8.35
CA GLU A 145 20.48 -22.70 9.05
C GLU A 145 20.14 -22.17 10.44
N PHE A 146 19.10 -21.33 10.57
CA PHE A 146 18.68 -20.81 11.87
C PHE A 146 18.26 -21.91 12.86
N LYS A 147 17.60 -22.99 12.40
CA LYS A 147 17.28 -24.13 13.27
C LYS A 147 18.54 -24.79 13.84
N LYS A 148 19.60 -24.93 13.04
CA LYS A 148 20.88 -25.50 13.49
C LYS A 148 21.53 -24.60 14.53
N ASP A 149 21.51 -23.29 14.33
CA ASP A 149 22.07 -22.34 15.28
C ASP A 149 21.28 -22.27 16.58
N ILE A 150 19.95 -22.31 16.52
CA ILE A 150 19.09 -22.44 17.72
C ILE A 150 19.46 -23.72 18.50
N SER A 151 19.60 -24.86 17.81
CA SER A 151 19.97 -26.12 18.44
C SER A 151 21.34 -26.06 19.13
N ARG A 152 22.32 -25.36 18.51
CA ARG A 152 23.64 -25.11 19.11
C ARG A 152 23.55 -24.21 20.34
N LEU A 153 22.80 -23.12 20.27
CA LEU A 153 22.58 -22.20 21.39
C LEU A 153 21.90 -22.90 22.57
N GLU A 154 20.85 -23.67 22.33
CA GLU A 154 20.18 -24.46 23.36
C GLU A 154 21.14 -25.43 24.05
N ASN A 155 22.00 -26.10 23.27
CA ASN A 155 22.98 -27.02 23.83
C ASN A 155 24.03 -26.30 24.69
N ASN A 156 24.54 -25.15 24.23
CA ASN A 156 25.47 -24.34 25.01
C ASN A 156 24.82 -23.85 26.31
N GLN A 157 23.58 -23.40 26.24
CA GLN A 157 22.82 -22.94 27.39
C GLN A 157 22.54 -24.08 28.39
N ARG A 158 22.22 -25.29 27.92
CA ARG A 158 22.09 -26.48 28.79
C ARG A 158 23.39 -26.78 29.55
N ARG A 159 24.56 -26.62 28.90
CA ARG A 159 25.87 -26.81 29.55
C ARG A 159 26.13 -25.74 30.62
N GLU A 160 25.86 -24.47 30.32
CA GLU A 160 26.03 -23.35 31.26
C GLU A 160 25.16 -23.51 32.52
N VAL A 161 23.88 -23.87 32.32
CA VAL A 161 22.97 -24.18 33.43
C VAL A 161 23.51 -25.33 34.26
N THR A 162 24.07 -26.36 33.65
CA THR A 162 24.64 -27.51 34.38
C THR A 162 25.91 -27.13 35.16
N SER A 163 26.74 -26.21 34.64
CA SER A 163 28.01 -25.86 35.27
C SER A 163 27.89 -24.86 36.43
N ASN A 164 26.91 -23.96 36.41
CA ASN A 164 26.80 -22.85 37.37
C ASN A 164 25.55 -22.93 38.27
N HIS A 165 24.78 -24.01 38.18
CA HIS A 165 23.61 -24.22 39.01
C HIS A 165 23.81 -25.37 40.00
N LEU A 166 23.32 -25.19 41.21
CA LEU A 166 23.39 -26.18 42.27
C LEU A 166 22.00 -26.44 42.85
N THR A 167 21.79 -27.64 43.39
CA THR A 167 20.65 -27.86 44.28
C THR A 167 20.88 -27.08 45.58
N VAL A 168 19.80 -26.71 46.27
CA VAL A 168 19.88 -26.03 47.57
C VAL A 168 20.78 -26.80 48.56
N ILE A 169 20.68 -28.12 48.55
CA ILE A 169 21.46 -28.99 49.45
C ILE A 169 22.94 -29.02 49.04
N ALA A 170 23.23 -29.17 47.74
CA ALA A 170 24.60 -29.16 47.23
C ALA A 170 25.30 -27.83 47.55
N TYR A 171 24.61 -26.71 47.33
CA TYR A 171 25.12 -25.38 47.66
C TYR A 171 25.39 -25.22 49.17
N ALA A 172 24.42 -25.60 50.02
CA ALA A 172 24.57 -25.52 51.48
C ALA A 172 25.77 -26.35 51.96
N ASN A 173 25.98 -27.55 51.40
CA ASN A 173 27.13 -28.39 51.72
C ASN A 173 28.45 -27.72 51.32
N ILE A 174 28.54 -27.14 50.11
CA ILE A 174 29.74 -26.44 49.62
C ILE A 174 30.09 -25.22 50.50
N LYS A 175 29.08 -24.48 50.97
CA LYS A 175 29.26 -23.30 51.83
C LYS A 175 29.37 -23.64 53.33
N GLY A 176 29.35 -24.92 53.70
CA GLY A 176 29.47 -25.36 55.10
C GLY A 176 28.25 -25.04 55.98
N ILE A 177 27.07 -24.84 55.39
CA ILE A 177 25.83 -24.52 56.09
C ILE A 177 25.23 -25.81 56.67
N LYS A 178 24.95 -25.80 57.98
CA LYS A 178 24.47 -27.00 58.69
C LYS A 178 23.08 -27.43 58.18
N PRO A 179 22.83 -28.73 57.89
CA PRO A 179 21.52 -29.18 57.37
C PRO A 179 20.31 -28.83 58.24
N LYS A 180 20.51 -28.65 59.56
CA LYS A 180 19.44 -28.28 60.50
C LYS A 180 19.15 -26.77 60.54
N SER A 181 19.99 -25.92 59.94
CA SER A 181 19.84 -24.46 60.02
C SER A 181 19.00 -23.86 58.89
N TYR A 182 18.52 -24.66 57.94
CA TYR A 182 17.67 -24.20 56.85
C TYR A 182 16.63 -25.27 56.47
N HIS A 183 15.57 -24.85 55.78
CA HIS A 183 14.54 -25.75 55.26
C HIS A 183 14.56 -25.76 53.72
N ALA A 184 15.14 -26.81 53.14
CA ALA A 184 15.42 -26.89 51.69
C ALA A 184 14.19 -26.63 50.78
N PRO A 185 12.98 -27.18 51.05
CA PRO A 185 11.81 -26.89 50.23
C PRO A 185 11.39 -25.41 50.23
N SER A 186 11.53 -24.73 51.37
CA SER A 186 11.20 -23.29 51.46
C SER A 186 12.19 -22.44 50.69
N ILE A 187 13.49 -22.76 50.81
CA ILE A 187 14.56 -22.10 50.07
C ILE A 187 14.40 -22.31 48.57
N GLY A 188 14.08 -23.54 48.12
CA GLY A 188 13.80 -23.83 46.72
C GLY A 188 12.63 -23.03 46.16
N LYS A 189 11.52 -22.90 46.92
CA LYS A 189 10.39 -22.04 46.53
C LYS A 189 10.80 -20.56 46.38
N LYS A 190 11.63 -20.05 47.29
CA LYS A 190 12.16 -18.67 47.23
C LYS A 190 13.07 -18.48 46.02
N ALA A 191 13.99 -19.42 45.78
CA ALA A 191 14.88 -19.39 44.62
C ALA A 191 14.11 -19.45 43.29
N THR A 192 13.10 -20.32 43.19
CA THR A 192 12.22 -20.36 42.01
C THR A 192 11.51 -19.03 41.77
N LYS A 193 11.05 -18.36 42.84
CA LYS A 193 10.41 -17.05 42.73
C LYS A 193 11.40 -15.99 42.21
N ILE A 194 12.59 -15.91 42.79
CA ILE A 194 13.64 -14.95 42.36
C ILE A 194 14.06 -15.21 40.92
N CYS A 195 14.28 -16.47 40.53
CA CYS A 195 14.61 -16.82 39.15
C CYS A 195 13.50 -16.37 38.18
N ARG A 196 12.23 -16.58 38.54
CA ARG A 196 11.10 -16.14 37.71
C ARG A 196 11.02 -14.61 37.61
N GLU A 197 11.22 -13.89 38.71
CA GLU A 197 11.19 -12.41 38.73
C GLU A 197 12.33 -11.80 37.91
N ARG A 198 13.49 -12.46 37.87
CA ARG A 198 14.68 -11.99 37.14
C ARG A 198 14.84 -12.60 35.75
N ASN A 199 13.84 -13.35 35.27
CA ASN A 199 13.91 -14.10 34.01
C ASN A 199 15.14 -15.03 33.90
N LEU A 200 15.61 -15.57 35.03
CA LEU A 200 16.67 -16.57 35.08
C LEU A 200 16.06 -17.96 34.91
N ARG A 201 16.71 -18.82 34.13
CA ARG A 201 16.29 -20.22 33.99
C ARG A 201 16.65 -21.01 35.25
N THR A 202 15.89 -22.07 35.53
CA THR A 202 16.23 -23.09 36.53
C THR A 202 16.60 -24.38 35.81
N GLY A 203 17.56 -25.13 36.32
CA GLY A 203 17.89 -26.47 35.82
C GLY A 203 17.25 -27.56 36.68
N THR A 204 17.51 -28.82 36.32
CA THR A 204 17.12 -29.99 37.11
C THR A 204 18.23 -31.04 37.09
N VAL A 205 18.33 -31.82 38.15
CA VAL A 205 19.24 -32.96 38.30
C VAL A 205 18.52 -34.12 38.98
N VAL A 206 18.94 -35.36 38.70
CA VAL A 206 18.38 -36.56 39.33
C VAL A 206 19.13 -36.86 40.63
N ASP A 207 18.39 -37.03 41.71
CA ASP A 207 18.87 -37.45 43.03
C ASP A 207 18.27 -38.82 43.39
N SER A 208 19.10 -39.69 43.98
CA SER A 208 18.72 -41.07 44.29
C SER A 208 17.63 -41.18 45.36
N LYS A 209 17.47 -40.17 46.22
CA LYS A 209 16.52 -40.17 47.33
C LYS A 209 15.26 -39.38 47.02
N TYR A 210 15.38 -38.29 46.26
CA TYR A 210 14.26 -37.35 46.04
C TYR A 210 13.81 -37.22 44.56
N GLY A 211 14.42 -37.94 43.63
CA GLY A 211 14.06 -37.90 42.21
C GLY A 211 14.57 -36.63 41.52
N LEU A 212 13.76 -36.01 40.66
CA LEU A 212 14.16 -34.77 39.97
C LEU A 212 14.13 -33.58 40.93
N ILE A 213 15.30 -32.99 41.17
CA ILE A 213 15.48 -31.79 42.01
C ILE A 213 15.89 -30.61 41.13
N ASN A 214 15.31 -29.44 41.41
CA ASN A 214 15.69 -28.20 40.73
C ASN A 214 17.11 -27.73 41.13
N THR A 215 17.81 -27.15 40.16
CA THR A 215 19.08 -26.45 40.35
C THR A 215 18.92 -24.97 40.04
N TYR A 216 19.58 -24.15 40.84
CA TYR A 216 19.47 -22.69 40.81
C TYR A 216 20.84 -22.06 40.62
N PRO A 217 20.95 -20.88 39.95
CA PRO A 217 22.20 -20.15 39.83
C PRO A 217 22.83 -19.92 41.21
N MET A 218 24.16 -20.07 41.31
CA MET A 218 24.87 -19.85 42.57
C MET A 218 24.59 -18.47 43.16
N GLU A 219 24.52 -17.42 42.34
CA GLU A 219 24.22 -16.04 42.75
C GLU A 219 22.87 -15.90 43.46
N VAL A 220 21.85 -16.63 42.99
CA VAL A 220 20.51 -16.62 43.60
C VAL A 220 20.53 -17.35 44.94
N LEU A 221 21.30 -18.43 45.04
CA LEU A 221 21.46 -19.15 46.31
C LEU A 221 22.30 -18.33 47.31
N ASP A 222 23.35 -17.66 46.85
CA ASP A 222 24.16 -16.73 47.66
C ASP A 222 23.25 -15.68 48.31
N GLU A 223 22.41 -14.98 47.54
CA GLU A 223 21.47 -13.96 48.07
C GLU A 223 20.43 -14.50 49.07
N ILE A 224 20.07 -15.78 48.96
CA ILE A 224 19.08 -16.35 49.87
C ILE A 224 19.72 -16.76 51.20
N PHE A 225 20.96 -17.23 51.16
CA PHE A 225 21.68 -17.75 52.33
C PHE A 225 22.51 -16.68 53.06
N PHE A 226 22.89 -15.59 52.38
CA PHE A 226 23.71 -14.50 52.88
C PHE A 226 23.07 -13.14 52.58
#